data_AF-A0A7K9YPW6-F1
#
_entry.id   AF-A0A7K9YPW6-F1
#
_cell.length_a   1.000
_cell.length_b   1.000
_cell.length_c   1.000
_cell.angle_alpha   90.00
_cell.angle_beta   90.00
_cell.angle_gamma   90.00
#
_symmetry.space_group_name_H-M   'P 1'
#
loop_
_entity.id
_entity.type
_entity.pdbx_description
1 polymer ?
#
loop_
_entity_poly.entity_id
_entity_poly.type
_entity_poly.pdbx_seq_one_letter_code
_entity_poly.pdbx_strand_id
1 'polypeptide(L)'
;RVFSSSLPRLVREFVAQNNTSQIKHVIQILSQEFALSQHPHSRKGGLIGLAACSIALGKDSGLYLKELIEPVLTCFNDADSRLRYYACEALYNIVKVARGSVLPHFNVLFDGLSKLAADPDPNVKSGSELLDRLLKDIVTESNQFDLVGFIPLLRERIYSNNQYARQFIISWILVLESVPDINLLDYLPEILDGLFQILGDNSKEIRKMCEVALGEFLKEIKKNPSSVKFAEMANILVIHCQAADDLIQLTAMCWMREFIQLAGRVMLPYSSGILTAVLPCLSYDDRKKNIKEVANVCNQSLMKLVIPEDDEMDEAKQSVTLLAETNSEEPISKPEAAPSGESLSAWLGIAVLSQLFSILCSSERIQVTLNLDGIVQVLDCHLHDTSIGMMTRIAVLKWLYHLYIKTPRKMFRHTDSLFPILLRTLSDESDEVILKDLEVLAEIASSPAGQTEGYGPSEAAEPRSGQVELHVPIRNSQLSSSGT
;
A
#
# COMPACT_ATOMS: atom_id res chain seq x y z
N ARG A 1 -1.60 -44.58 -36.24
CA ARG A 1 -2.66 -45.31 -35.49
C ARG A 1 -2.09 -46.50 -34.71
N VAL A 2 -1.21 -47.35 -35.28
CA VAL A 2 -0.62 -48.51 -34.58
C VAL A 2 0.31 -48.11 -33.40
N PHE A 3 1.12 -47.06 -33.54
CA PHE A 3 1.97 -46.56 -32.43
C PHE A 3 1.18 -45.99 -31.24
N SER A 4 -0.04 -45.48 -31.47
CA SER A 4 -0.82 -44.80 -30.43
C SER A 4 -1.46 -45.78 -29.43
N SER A 5 -1.71 -47.03 -29.82
CA SER A 5 -2.31 -48.04 -28.94
C SER A 5 -1.27 -48.92 -28.24
N SER A 6 -0.08 -49.08 -28.81
CA SER A 6 1.00 -49.89 -28.22
C SER A 6 1.87 -49.13 -27.22
N LEU A 7 2.02 -47.81 -27.39
CA LEU A 7 2.89 -46.98 -26.54
C LEU A 7 2.52 -47.03 -25.04
N PRO A 8 1.25 -46.87 -24.63
CA PRO A 8 0.90 -46.97 -23.21
C PRO A 8 1.20 -48.35 -22.61
N ARG A 9 1.04 -49.42 -23.40
CA ARG A 9 1.35 -50.78 -22.96
C ARG A 9 2.85 -50.95 -22.72
N LEU A 10 3.66 -50.51 -23.67
CA LEU A 10 5.12 -50.56 -23.58
C LEU A 10 5.65 -49.78 -22.36
N VAL A 11 5.15 -48.56 -22.15
CA VAL A 11 5.57 -47.73 -21.00
C VAL A 11 5.19 -48.41 -19.68
N ARG A 12 3.99 -49.01 -19.58
CA ARG A 12 3.60 -49.80 -18.39
C ARG A 12 4.49 -51.02 -18.16
N GLU A 13 4.89 -51.72 -19.22
CA GLU A 13 5.84 -52.84 -19.13
C GLU A 13 7.20 -52.36 -18.58
N PHE A 14 7.71 -51.21 -19.05
CA PHE A 14 8.96 -50.64 -18.52
C PHE A 14 8.85 -50.16 -17.07
N VAL A 15 7.71 -49.59 -16.67
CA VAL A 15 7.44 -49.25 -15.26
C VAL A 15 7.44 -50.51 -14.40
N ALA A 16 6.75 -51.57 -14.82
CA ALA A 16 6.72 -52.84 -14.09
C ALA A 16 8.11 -53.48 -13.94
N GLN A 17 9.03 -53.22 -14.87
CA GLN A 17 10.41 -53.67 -14.84
C GLN A 17 11.39 -52.68 -14.16
N ASN A 18 10.90 -51.54 -13.64
CA ASN A 18 11.72 -50.43 -13.13
C ASN A 18 12.79 -49.94 -14.13
N ASN A 19 12.51 -50.02 -15.43
CA ASN A 19 13.46 -49.67 -16.48
C ASN A 19 13.42 -48.18 -16.81
N THR A 20 13.93 -47.36 -15.89
CA THR A 20 13.95 -45.89 -15.99
C THR A 20 14.69 -45.39 -17.23
N SER A 21 15.75 -46.09 -17.67
CA SER A 21 16.52 -45.72 -18.85
C SER A 21 15.69 -45.75 -20.14
N GLN A 22 14.88 -46.80 -20.32
CA GLN A 22 14.02 -46.95 -21.49
C GLN A 22 12.85 -45.98 -21.45
N ILE A 23 12.30 -45.69 -20.27
CA ILE A 23 11.26 -44.66 -20.11
C ILE A 23 11.81 -43.30 -20.56
N LYS A 24 12.98 -42.89 -20.08
CA LYS A 24 13.61 -41.63 -20.50
C LYS A 24 13.88 -41.60 -22.00
N HIS A 25 14.36 -42.70 -22.57
CA HIS A 25 14.61 -42.79 -24.01
C HIS A 25 13.32 -42.63 -24.84
N VAL A 26 12.23 -43.27 -24.43
CA VAL A 26 10.91 -43.12 -25.07
C VAL A 26 10.44 -41.67 -25.00
N ILE A 27 10.51 -41.02 -23.83
CA ILE A 27 10.13 -39.60 -23.67
C ILE A 27 11.00 -38.72 -24.57
N GLN A 28 12.31 -38.98 -24.64
CA GLN A 28 13.24 -38.22 -25.47
C GLN A 28 12.93 -38.35 -26.96
N ILE A 29 12.60 -39.54 -27.47
CA ILE A 29 12.18 -39.73 -28.86
C ILE A 29 10.89 -38.96 -29.13
N LEU A 30 9.87 -39.12 -28.28
CA LEU A 30 8.58 -38.42 -28.43
C LEU A 30 8.73 -36.90 -28.40
N SER A 31 9.67 -36.40 -27.60
CA SER A 31 10.03 -34.99 -27.51
C SER A 31 10.76 -34.52 -28.77
N GLN A 32 11.95 -35.05 -29.05
CA GLN A 32 12.89 -34.49 -30.03
C GLN A 32 12.52 -34.86 -31.47
N GLU A 33 12.13 -36.11 -31.72
CA GLU A 33 11.86 -36.59 -33.08
C GLU A 33 10.42 -36.32 -33.53
N PHE A 34 9.50 -36.10 -32.59
CA PHE A 34 8.08 -35.89 -32.89
C PHE A 34 7.58 -34.51 -32.46
N ALA A 35 7.47 -34.21 -31.16
CA ALA A 35 6.85 -32.98 -30.67
C ALA A 35 7.55 -31.71 -31.20
N LEU A 36 8.88 -31.74 -31.30
CA LEU A 36 9.71 -30.64 -31.81
C LEU A 36 10.12 -30.81 -33.29
N SER A 37 9.51 -31.75 -34.01
CA SER A 37 9.83 -32.00 -35.42
C SER A 37 9.38 -30.86 -36.33
N GLN A 38 9.98 -30.77 -37.53
CA GLN A 38 9.54 -29.81 -38.56
C GLN A 38 8.21 -30.19 -39.22
N HIS A 39 7.71 -31.41 -39.02
CA HIS A 39 6.52 -31.93 -39.69
C HIS A 39 5.27 -31.78 -38.81
N PRO A 40 4.25 -31.00 -39.24
CA PRO A 40 3.07 -30.73 -38.41
C PRO A 40 2.33 -31.96 -37.87
N HIS A 41 2.21 -33.03 -38.69
CA HIS A 41 1.57 -34.27 -38.25
C HIS A 41 2.38 -35.04 -37.21
N SER A 42 3.71 -35.00 -37.31
CA SER A 42 4.61 -35.62 -36.34
C SER A 42 4.57 -34.86 -35.02
N ARG A 43 4.49 -33.53 -35.03
CA ARG A 43 4.31 -32.70 -33.83
C ARG A 43 3.07 -33.08 -33.04
N LYS A 44 1.92 -33.18 -33.72
CA LYS A 44 0.67 -33.64 -33.10
C LYS A 44 0.82 -35.06 -32.51
N GLY A 45 1.46 -35.97 -33.25
CA GLY A 45 1.74 -37.32 -32.76
C GLY A 45 2.61 -37.34 -31.51
N GLY A 46 3.63 -36.48 -31.44
CA GLY A 46 4.52 -36.33 -30.29
C GLY A 46 3.79 -35.83 -29.05
N LEU A 47 2.97 -34.78 -29.18
CA LEU A 47 2.18 -34.24 -28.07
C LEU A 47 1.21 -35.28 -27.49
N ILE A 48 0.48 -35.98 -28.35
CA ILE A 48 -0.42 -37.08 -27.93
C ILE A 48 0.39 -38.20 -27.27
N GLY A 49 1.56 -38.54 -27.83
CA GLY A 49 2.45 -39.56 -27.30
C GLY A 49 2.98 -39.22 -25.90
N LEU A 50 3.41 -37.98 -25.67
CA LEU A 50 3.87 -37.49 -24.36
C LEU A 50 2.75 -37.56 -23.32
N ALA A 51 1.54 -37.10 -23.66
CA ALA A 51 0.39 -37.21 -22.78
C ALA A 51 0.03 -38.68 -22.47
N ALA A 52 0.04 -39.54 -23.48
CA ALA A 52 -0.22 -40.98 -23.32
C ALA A 52 0.87 -41.66 -22.46
N CYS A 53 2.13 -41.25 -22.61
CA CYS A 53 3.24 -41.68 -21.76
C CYS A 53 3.01 -41.28 -20.31
N SER A 54 2.63 -40.02 -20.04
CA SER A 54 2.30 -39.57 -18.69
C SER A 54 1.15 -40.37 -18.06
N ILE A 55 0.08 -40.64 -18.81
CA ILE A 55 -1.05 -41.48 -18.36
C ILE A 55 -0.58 -42.91 -18.05
N ALA A 56 0.34 -43.46 -18.84
CA ALA A 56 0.88 -44.79 -18.61
C ALA A 56 1.80 -44.86 -17.38
N LEU A 57 2.55 -43.79 -17.10
CA LEU A 57 3.41 -43.66 -15.92
C LEU A 57 2.59 -43.50 -14.62
N GLY A 58 1.39 -42.92 -14.69
CA GLY A 58 0.56 -42.70 -13.50
C GLY A 58 1.28 -41.84 -12.47
N LYS A 59 1.37 -42.29 -11.22
CA LYS A 59 2.04 -41.53 -10.13
C LYS A 59 3.53 -41.30 -10.38
N ASP A 60 4.19 -42.20 -11.12
CA ASP A 60 5.62 -42.10 -11.44
C ASP A 60 5.90 -41.00 -12.48
N SER A 61 4.87 -40.42 -13.10
CA SER A 61 5.02 -39.26 -14.01
C SER A 61 5.73 -38.09 -13.34
N GLY A 62 5.60 -37.94 -12.00
CA GLY A 62 6.31 -36.94 -11.20
C GLY A 62 7.83 -36.94 -11.40
N LEU A 63 8.42 -38.11 -11.68
CA LEU A 63 9.88 -38.27 -11.85
C LEU A 63 10.41 -37.76 -13.20
N TYR A 64 9.52 -37.47 -14.15
CA TYR A 64 9.85 -37.14 -15.54
C TYR A 64 9.19 -35.84 -16.01
N LEU A 65 8.65 -35.03 -15.07
CA LEU A 65 7.84 -33.86 -15.41
C LEU A 65 8.62 -32.83 -16.22
N LYS A 66 9.89 -32.61 -15.91
CA LYS A 66 10.72 -31.68 -16.68
C LYS A 66 10.75 -32.07 -18.16
N GLU A 67 11.08 -33.34 -18.45
CA GLU A 67 11.19 -33.85 -19.81
C GLU A 67 9.84 -33.97 -20.53
N LEU A 68 8.74 -34.14 -19.78
CA LEU A 68 7.39 -34.19 -20.33
C LEU A 68 6.81 -32.79 -20.63
N ILE A 69 7.08 -31.80 -19.78
CA ILE A 69 6.46 -30.46 -19.84
C ILE A 69 7.19 -29.56 -20.85
N GLU A 70 8.52 -29.49 -20.82
CA GLU A 70 9.30 -28.53 -21.64
C GLU A 70 8.99 -28.60 -23.15
N PRO A 71 8.87 -29.79 -23.79
CA PRO A 71 8.57 -29.88 -25.22
C PRO A 71 7.15 -29.39 -25.53
N VAL A 72 6.20 -29.62 -24.62
CA VAL A 72 4.81 -29.18 -24.77
C VAL A 72 4.71 -27.67 -24.64
N LEU A 73 5.40 -27.07 -23.66
CA LEU A 73 5.47 -25.61 -23.50
C LEU A 73 6.11 -24.93 -24.71
N THR A 74 7.10 -25.55 -25.35
CA THR A 74 7.70 -25.03 -26.58
C THR A 74 6.64 -24.88 -27.68
N CYS A 75 5.71 -25.84 -27.80
CA CYS A 75 4.61 -25.80 -28.76
C CYS A 75 3.55 -24.72 -28.45
N PHE A 76 3.54 -24.07 -27.28
CA PHE A 76 2.62 -22.96 -27.01
C PHE A 76 2.95 -21.71 -27.81
N ASN A 77 4.15 -21.61 -28.37
CA ASN A 77 4.56 -20.50 -29.22
C ASN A 77 4.50 -20.85 -30.71
N ASP A 78 3.87 -21.98 -31.07
CA ASP A 78 3.78 -22.38 -32.48
C ASP A 78 2.91 -21.42 -33.30
N ALA A 79 3.26 -21.23 -34.56
CA ALA A 79 2.46 -20.41 -35.47
C ALA A 79 1.05 -20.99 -35.70
N ASP A 80 0.91 -22.33 -35.71
CA ASP A 80 -0.38 -23.01 -35.91
C ASP A 80 -1.19 -23.06 -34.61
N SER A 81 -2.33 -22.37 -34.58
CA SER A 81 -3.23 -22.35 -33.42
C SER A 81 -3.77 -23.73 -33.05
N ARG A 82 -3.94 -24.63 -34.03
CA ARG A 82 -4.36 -26.01 -33.74
C ARG A 82 -3.30 -26.76 -32.96
N LEU A 83 -2.02 -26.52 -33.25
CA LEU A 83 -0.95 -27.16 -32.50
C LEU A 83 -0.84 -26.61 -31.09
N ARG A 84 -1.00 -25.28 -30.91
CA ARG A 84 -1.10 -24.67 -29.57
C ARG A 84 -2.25 -25.28 -28.75
N TYR A 85 -3.42 -25.47 -29.38
CA TYR A 85 -4.55 -26.16 -28.76
C TYR A 85 -4.22 -27.61 -28.35
N TYR A 86 -3.62 -28.40 -29.24
CA TYR A 86 -3.23 -29.78 -28.92
C TYR A 86 -2.14 -29.85 -27.84
N ALA A 87 -1.24 -28.87 -27.81
CA ALA A 87 -0.25 -28.77 -26.75
C ALA A 87 -0.93 -28.50 -25.41
N CYS A 88 -1.92 -27.59 -25.38
CA CYS A 88 -2.71 -27.32 -24.19
C CYS A 88 -3.43 -28.59 -23.68
N GLU A 89 -4.07 -29.35 -24.58
CA GLU A 89 -4.73 -30.62 -24.26
C GLU A 89 -3.75 -31.67 -23.73
N ALA A 90 -2.55 -31.76 -24.33
CA ALA A 90 -1.49 -32.64 -23.87
C ALA A 90 -1.02 -32.26 -22.47
N LEU A 91 -0.78 -30.96 -22.22
CA LEU A 91 -0.36 -30.46 -20.92
C LEU A 91 -1.43 -30.69 -19.84
N TYR A 92 -2.71 -30.44 -20.16
CA TYR A 92 -3.83 -30.78 -19.29
C TYR A 92 -3.78 -32.24 -18.84
N ASN A 93 -3.57 -33.18 -19.77
CA ASN A 93 -3.49 -34.60 -19.43
C ASN A 93 -2.27 -34.96 -18.58
N ILE A 94 -1.11 -34.33 -18.83
CA ILE A 94 0.09 -34.51 -18.01
C ILE A 94 -0.16 -34.01 -16.58
N VAL A 95 -0.65 -32.77 -16.44
CA VAL A 95 -0.95 -32.13 -15.16
C VAL A 95 -2.04 -32.90 -14.40
N LYS A 96 -3.06 -33.39 -15.09
CA LYS A 96 -4.16 -34.18 -14.51
C LYS A 96 -3.66 -35.45 -13.84
N VAL A 97 -2.65 -36.10 -14.43
CA VAL A 97 -2.07 -37.32 -13.89
C VAL A 97 -1.10 -37.03 -12.74
N ALA A 98 -0.26 -36.00 -12.90
CA ALA A 98 0.78 -35.67 -11.94
C ALA A 98 0.29 -34.94 -10.67
N ARG A 99 -0.85 -34.23 -10.76
CA ARG A 99 -1.47 -33.49 -9.63
C ARG A 99 -0.44 -32.64 -8.89
N GLY A 100 -0.36 -32.73 -7.55
CA GLY A 100 0.56 -31.92 -6.73
C GLY A 100 2.04 -32.04 -7.09
N SER A 101 2.47 -33.10 -7.77
CA SER A 101 3.86 -33.23 -8.24
C SER A 101 4.26 -32.15 -9.26
N VAL A 102 3.32 -31.43 -9.86
CA VAL A 102 3.61 -30.34 -10.80
C VAL A 102 3.97 -29.01 -10.13
N LEU A 103 3.76 -28.86 -8.82
CA LEU A 103 3.97 -27.59 -8.12
C LEU A 103 5.41 -27.06 -8.21
N PRO A 104 6.48 -27.88 -8.17
CA PRO A 104 7.85 -27.40 -8.44
C PRO A 104 8.03 -26.79 -9.86
N HIS A 105 7.12 -27.10 -10.79
CA HIS A 105 7.09 -26.57 -12.15
C HIS A 105 6.02 -25.49 -12.34
N PHE A 106 5.34 -25.05 -11.27
CA PHE A 106 4.21 -24.13 -11.36
C PHE A 106 4.54 -22.87 -12.15
N ASN A 107 5.67 -22.24 -11.87
CA ASN A 107 6.07 -20.98 -12.52
C ASN A 107 6.13 -21.08 -14.05
N VAL A 108 6.70 -22.16 -14.59
CA VAL A 108 6.78 -22.35 -16.05
C VAL A 108 5.43 -22.74 -16.65
N LEU A 109 4.60 -23.47 -15.90
CA LEU A 109 3.24 -23.82 -16.29
C LEU A 109 2.35 -22.58 -16.33
N PHE A 110 2.42 -21.74 -15.31
CA PHE A 110 1.71 -20.47 -15.21
C PHE A 110 2.12 -19.52 -16.33
N ASP A 111 3.43 -19.39 -16.62
CA ASP A 111 3.91 -18.57 -17.74
C ASP A 111 3.31 -19.04 -19.08
N GLY A 112 3.41 -20.35 -19.36
CA GLY A 112 2.83 -20.94 -20.57
C GLY A 112 1.33 -20.75 -20.65
N LEU A 113 0.61 -21.01 -19.56
CA LEU A 113 -0.84 -20.87 -19.50
C LEU A 113 -1.28 -19.41 -19.66
N SER A 114 -0.56 -18.44 -19.10
CA SER A 114 -0.87 -17.02 -19.24
C SER A 114 -0.84 -16.56 -20.70
N LYS A 115 0.06 -17.15 -21.51
CA LYS A 115 0.15 -16.91 -22.97
C LYS A 115 -1.06 -17.49 -23.69
N LEU A 116 -1.48 -18.71 -23.34
CA LEU A 116 -2.66 -19.35 -23.93
C LEU A 116 -3.96 -18.64 -23.56
N ALA A 117 -4.09 -18.17 -22.31
CA ALA A 117 -5.25 -17.41 -21.85
C ALA A 117 -5.41 -16.08 -22.63
N ALA A 118 -4.29 -15.53 -23.11
CA ALA A 118 -4.25 -14.31 -23.92
C ALA A 118 -4.09 -14.56 -25.43
N ASP A 119 -4.28 -15.80 -25.90
CA ASP A 119 -4.05 -16.19 -27.29
C ASP A 119 -4.98 -15.44 -28.27
N PRO A 120 -4.49 -15.07 -29.47
CA PRO A 120 -5.35 -14.48 -30.49
C PRO A 120 -6.46 -15.41 -30.98
N ASP A 121 -6.27 -16.73 -30.94
CA ASP A 121 -7.28 -17.72 -31.36
C ASP A 121 -8.26 -18.03 -30.21
N PRO A 122 -9.57 -17.78 -30.38
CA PRO A 122 -10.57 -18.05 -29.35
C PRO A 122 -10.65 -19.52 -28.92
N ASN A 123 -10.37 -20.47 -29.82
CA ASN A 123 -10.42 -21.90 -29.48
C ASN A 123 -9.26 -22.28 -28.57
N VAL A 124 -8.08 -21.67 -28.75
CA VAL A 124 -6.93 -21.89 -27.89
C VAL A 124 -7.22 -21.34 -26.49
N LYS A 125 -7.76 -20.11 -26.41
CA LYS A 125 -8.19 -19.51 -25.13
C LYS A 125 -9.18 -20.41 -24.40
N SER A 126 -10.27 -20.80 -25.05
CA SER A 126 -11.28 -21.68 -24.45
C SER A 126 -10.70 -23.05 -24.08
N GLY A 127 -9.79 -23.61 -24.89
CA GLY A 127 -9.08 -24.85 -24.58
C GLY A 127 -8.20 -24.76 -23.34
N SER A 128 -7.70 -23.57 -23.01
CA SER A 128 -6.83 -23.33 -21.84
C SER A 128 -7.58 -23.27 -20.51
N GLU A 129 -8.89 -23.01 -20.52
CA GLU A 129 -9.70 -22.87 -19.30
C GLU A 129 -9.73 -24.13 -18.43
N LEU A 130 -9.70 -25.32 -19.05
CA LEU A 130 -9.68 -26.58 -18.32
C LEU A 130 -8.33 -26.81 -17.60
N LEU A 131 -7.24 -26.41 -18.24
CA LEU A 131 -5.90 -26.46 -17.64
C LEU A 131 -5.76 -25.42 -16.53
N ASP A 132 -6.27 -24.21 -16.74
CA ASP A 132 -6.30 -23.15 -15.75
C ASP A 132 -7.06 -23.56 -14.48
N ARG A 133 -8.29 -24.06 -14.65
CA ARG A 133 -9.08 -24.57 -13.53
C ARG A 133 -8.37 -25.70 -12.78
N LEU A 134 -7.81 -26.66 -13.53
CA LEU A 134 -7.09 -27.78 -12.92
C LEU A 134 -5.87 -27.34 -12.12
N LEU A 135 -5.09 -26.37 -12.62
CA LEU A 135 -3.95 -25.83 -11.87
C LEU A 135 -4.41 -25.08 -10.63
N LYS A 136 -5.50 -24.31 -10.71
CA LYS A 136 -6.11 -23.66 -9.53
C LYS A 136 -6.53 -24.69 -8.49
N ASP A 137 -7.24 -25.75 -8.89
CA ASP A 137 -7.64 -26.85 -8.00
C ASP A 137 -6.42 -27.51 -7.32
N ILE A 138 -5.33 -27.74 -8.06
CA ILE A 138 -4.10 -28.32 -7.49
C ILE A 138 -3.46 -27.37 -6.46
N VAL A 139 -3.44 -26.06 -6.73
CA VAL A 139 -2.89 -25.05 -5.81
C VAL A 139 -3.76 -24.93 -4.55
N THR A 140 -5.09 -24.93 -4.68
CA THR A 140 -5.99 -24.82 -3.52
C THR A 140 -6.06 -26.10 -2.68
N GLU A 141 -5.83 -27.27 -3.28
CA GLU A 141 -5.78 -28.56 -2.58
C GLU A 141 -4.41 -28.87 -1.92
N SER A 142 -3.38 -28.04 -2.13
CA SER A 142 -2.01 -28.32 -1.68
C SER A 142 -1.42 -27.22 -0.81
N ASN A 143 -0.73 -27.64 0.25
CA ASN A 143 0.06 -26.75 1.12
C ASN A 143 1.52 -26.56 0.67
N GLN A 144 1.89 -27.08 -0.50
CA GLN A 144 3.28 -27.02 -1.02
C GLN A 144 3.46 -25.92 -2.06
N PHE A 145 2.47 -25.04 -2.24
CA PHE A 145 2.57 -23.95 -3.20
C PHE A 145 3.64 -22.94 -2.76
N ASP A 146 4.67 -22.77 -3.59
CA ASP A 146 5.72 -21.79 -3.37
C ASP A 146 5.25 -20.39 -3.79
N LEU A 147 4.53 -19.73 -2.88
CA LEU A 147 4.07 -18.37 -3.08
C LEU A 147 5.25 -17.42 -3.36
N VAL A 148 6.33 -17.52 -2.59
CA VAL A 148 7.51 -16.64 -2.68
C VAL A 148 8.11 -16.71 -4.09
N GLY A 149 8.28 -17.91 -4.63
CA GLY A 149 8.78 -18.13 -5.98
C GLY A 149 7.82 -17.64 -7.07
N PHE A 150 6.52 -17.52 -6.79
CA PHE A 150 5.52 -17.06 -7.75
C PHE A 150 5.43 -15.51 -7.84
N ILE A 151 5.62 -14.79 -6.73
CA ILE A 151 5.43 -13.33 -6.68
C ILE A 151 6.17 -12.55 -7.79
N PRO A 152 7.43 -12.86 -8.15
CA PRO A 152 8.11 -12.16 -9.25
C PRO A 152 7.35 -12.22 -10.58
N LEU A 153 6.74 -13.36 -10.91
CA LEU A 153 5.93 -13.50 -12.11
C LEU A 153 4.62 -12.71 -12.02
N LEU A 154 3.97 -12.74 -10.87
CA LEU A 154 2.75 -11.96 -10.64
C LEU A 154 3.02 -10.45 -10.80
N ARG A 155 4.10 -9.96 -10.19
CA ARG A 155 4.55 -8.56 -10.24
C ARG A 155 4.83 -8.10 -11.68
N GLU A 156 5.45 -8.95 -12.50
CA GLU A 156 5.68 -8.63 -13.91
C GLU A 156 4.37 -8.57 -14.70
N ARG A 157 3.47 -9.54 -14.50
CA ARG A 157 2.32 -9.74 -15.38
C ARG A 157 1.11 -8.86 -15.07
N ILE A 158 1.04 -8.31 -13.87
CA ILE A 158 -0.06 -7.44 -13.45
C ILE A 158 -0.17 -6.16 -14.33
N TYR A 159 0.94 -5.73 -14.93
CA TYR A 159 1.01 -4.57 -15.83
C TYR A 159 0.69 -4.87 -17.31
N SER A 160 0.12 -6.04 -17.61
CA SER A 160 -0.20 -6.41 -18.99
C SER A 160 -1.25 -5.49 -19.63
N ASN A 161 -1.01 -5.11 -20.89
CA ASN A 161 -1.97 -4.33 -21.69
C ASN A 161 -3.08 -5.17 -22.30
N ASN A 162 -2.99 -6.50 -22.26
CA ASN A 162 -3.98 -7.41 -22.83
C ASN A 162 -5.11 -7.68 -21.82
N GLN A 163 -6.37 -7.42 -22.20
CA GLN A 163 -7.55 -7.62 -21.33
C GLN A 163 -7.66 -9.06 -20.80
N TYR A 164 -7.37 -10.07 -21.62
CA TYR A 164 -7.48 -11.47 -21.22
C TYR A 164 -6.37 -11.84 -20.23
N ALA A 165 -5.17 -11.28 -20.42
CA ALA A 165 -4.09 -11.44 -19.46
C ALA A 165 -4.44 -10.79 -18.11
N ARG A 166 -5.02 -9.59 -18.10
CA ARG A 166 -5.48 -8.94 -16.85
C ARG A 166 -6.57 -9.75 -16.16
N GLN A 167 -7.56 -10.24 -16.90
CA GLN A 167 -8.60 -11.13 -16.37
C GLN A 167 -8.00 -12.40 -15.75
N PHE A 168 -7.03 -13.01 -16.44
CA PHE A 168 -6.31 -14.18 -15.96
C PHE A 168 -5.58 -13.89 -14.65
N ILE A 169 -4.82 -12.79 -14.57
CA ILE A 169 -4.08 -12.40 -13.37
C ILE A 169 -5.02 -12.14 -12.19
N ILE A 170 -6.08 -11.35 -12.36
CA ILE A 170 -7.04 -11.10 -11.28
C ILE A 170 -7.72 -12.40 -10.82
N SER A 171 -8.05 -13.30 -11.75
CA SER A 171 -8.63 -14.59 -11.40
C SER A 171 -7.69 -15.43 -10.53
N TRP A 172 -6.38 -15.40 -10.79
CA TRP A 172 -5.39 -16.09 -9.96
C TRP A 172 -5.21 -15.44 -8.58
N ILE A 173 -5.18 -14.10 -8.51
CA ILE A 173 -5.13 -13.38 -7.23
C ILE A 173 -6.33 -13.76 -6.36
N LEU A 174 -7.55 -13.76 -6.91
CA LEU A 174 -8.77 -14.15 -6.19
C LEU A 174 -8.73 -15.60 -5.67
N VAL A 175 -8.15 -16.52 -6.45
CA VAL A 175 -7.99 -17.92 -6.01
C VAL A 175 -7.01 -18.01 -4.85
N LEU A 176 -5.85 -17.35 -4.97
CA LEU A 176 -4.83 -17.37 -3.94
C LEU A 176 -5.31 -16.72 -2.63
N GLU A 177 -6.03 -15.59 -2.71
CA GLU A 177 -6.69 -14.94 -1.57
C GLU A 177 -7.70 -15.85 -0.85
N SER A 178 -8.29 -16.81 -1.56
CA SER A 178 -9.26 -17.74 -0.97
C SER A 178 -8.62 -18.91 -0.21
N VAL A 179 -7.29 -19.08 -0.29
CA VAL A 179 -6.56 -20.17 0.37
C VAL A 179 -6.09 -19.72 1.76
N PRO A 180 -6.56 -20.33 2.87
CA PRO A 180 -6.27 -19.86 4.23
C PRO A 180 -4.81 -19.80 4.65
N ASP A 181 -3.97 -20.65 4.06
CA ASP A 181 -2.53 -20.76 4.39
C ASP A 181 -1.64 -19.87 3.49
N ILE A 182 -2.23 -19.17 2.52
CA ILE A 182 -1.53 -18.27 1.60
C ILE A 182 -1.74 -16.83 2.06
N ASN A 183 -0.66 -16.13 2.38
CA ASN A 183 -0.70 -14.72 2.77
C ASN A 183 -0.19 -13.83 1.62
N LEU A 184 -1.10 -13.32 0.78
CA LEU A 184 -0.77 -12.35 -0.26
C LEU A 184 -0.63 -10.93 0.28
N LEU A 185 -1.16 -10.63 1.47
CA LEU A 185 -1.11 -9.30 2.08
C LEU A 185 0.34 -8.81 2.30
N ASP A 186 1.27 -9.72 2.59
CA ASP A 186 2.70 -9.41 2.74
C ASP A 186 3.36 -8.84 1.48
N TYR A 187 2.79 -9.16 0.31
CA TYR A 187 3.24 -8.79 -1.03
C TYR A 187 2.36 -7.72 -1.68
N LEU A 188 1.26 -7.32 -1.02
CA LEU A 188 0.35 -6.29 -1.53
C LEU A 188 1.06 -4.99 -1.93
N PRO A 189 2.08 -4.48 -1.21
CA PRO A 189 2.81 -3.28 -1.64
C PRO A 189 3.40 -3.37 -3.05
N GLU A 190 3.74 -4.57 -3.52
CA GLU A 190 4.36 -4.79 -4.82
C GLU A 190 3.35 -4.91 -5.97
N ILE A 191 2.09 -5.22 -5.66
CA ILE A 191 1.05 -5.50 -6.66
C ILE A 191 -0.11 -4.49 -6.62
N LEU A 192 -0.23 -3.68 -5.55
CA LEU A 192 -1.35 -2.77 -5.35
C LEU A 192 -1.51 -1.77 -6.50
N ASP A 193 -0.39 -1.19 -6.97
CA ASP A 193 -0.42 -0.26 -8.10
C ASP A 193 -0.97 -0.95 -9.36
N GLY A 194 -0.48 -2.14 -9.68
CA GLY A 194 -0.98 -2.95 -10.79
C GLY A 194 -2.47 -3.28 -10.68
N LEU A 195 -3.00 -3.56 -9.47
CA LEU A 195 -4.43 -3.76 -9.26
C LEU A 195 -5.24 -2.50 -9.60
N PHE A 196 -4.79 -1.31 -9.18
CA PHE A 196 -5.46 -0.06 -9.56
C PHE A 196 -5.37 0.21 -11.07
N GLN A 197 -4.29 -0.19 -11.76
CA GLN A 197 -4.23 -0.13 -13.22
C GLN A 197 -5.27 -1.06 -13.87
N ILE A 198 -5.46 -2.28 -13.34
CA ILE A 198 -6.46 -3.23 -13.84
C ILE A 198 -7.89 -2.74 -13.54
N LEU A 199 -8.12 -2.03 -12.44
CA LEU A 199 -9.40 -1.42 -12.11
C LEU A 199 -9.87 -0.42 -13.18
N GLY A 200 -8.92 0.18 -13.92
CA GLY A 200 -9.18 1.05 -15.08
C GLY A 200 -9.46 0.32 -16.39
N ASP A 201 -9.56 -1.01 -16.42
CA ASP A 201 -9.83 -1.77 -17.65
C ASP A 201 -11.16 -1.34 -18.29
N ASN A 202 -11.24 -1.32 -19.62
CA ASN A 202 -12.47 -1.01 -20.36
C ASN A 202 -13.58 -2.07 -20.17
N SER A 203 -13.23 -3.32 -19.86
CA SER A 203 -14.16 -4.41 -19.61
C SER A 203 -14.80 -4.30 -18.22
N LYS A 204 -16.14 -4.17 -18.19
CA LYS A 204 -16.93 -4.10 -16.95
C LYS A 204 -16.74 -5.33 -16.06
N GLU A 205 -16.59 -6.51 -16.67
CA GLU A 205 -16.37 -7.76 -15.94
C GLU A 205 -15.02 -7.76 -15.22
N ILE A 206 -13.96 -7.35 -15.92
CA ILE A 206 -12.60 -7.26 -15.34
C ILE A 206 -12.58 -6.23 -14.21
N ARG A 207 -13.20 -5.05 -14.42
CA ARG A 207 -13.36 -4.06 -13.35
C ARG A 207 -14.05 -4.65 -12.14
N LYS A 208 -15.16 -5.38 -12.34
CA LYS A 208 -15.90 -5.99 -11.24
C LYS A 208 -15.09 -7.04 -10.49
N MET A 209 -14.32 -7.87 -11.21
CA MET A 209 -13.41 -8.82 -10.59
C MET A 209 -12.33 -8.12 -9.75
N CYS A 210 -11.76 -7.02 -10.28
CA CYS A 210 -10.74 -6.25 -9.59
C CYS A 210 -11.30 -5.53 -8.36
N GLU A 211 -12.52 -4.97 -8.43
CA GLU A 211 -13.22 -4.40 -7.27
C GLU A 211 -13.40 -5.45 -6.16
N VAL A 212 -13.75 -6.69 -6.52
CA VAL A 212 -13.88 -7.79 -5.54
C VAL A 212 -12.53 -8.11 -4.90
N ALA A 213 -11.46 -8.22 -5.70
CA ALA A 213 -10.11 -8.50 -5.18
C ALA A 213 -9.63 -7.41 -4.21
N LEU A 214 -9.74 -6.13 -4.61
CA LEU A 214 -9.43 -5.00 -3.73
C LEU A 214 -10.33 -4.98 -2.49
N GLY A 215 -11.60 -5.36 -2.62
CA GLY A 215 -12.53 -5.47 -1.49
C GLY A 215 -12.10 -6.50 -0.44
N GLU A 216 -11.65 -7.67 -0.87
CA GLU A 216 -11.16 -8.73 0.04
C GLU A 216 -9.85 -8.32 0.72
N PHE A 217 -8.87 -7.75 -0.01
CA PHE A 217 -7.65 -7.21 0.62
C PHE A 217 -7.97 -6.15 1.67
N LEU A 218 -8.87 -5.20 1.37
CA LEU A 218 -9.24 -4.15 2.33
C LEU A 218 -9.94 -4.72 3.57
N LYS A 219 -10.75 -5.77 3.40
CA LYS A 219 -11.39 -6.49 4.50
C LYS A 219 -10.38 -7.24 5.36
N GLU A 220 -9.35 -7.83 4.76
CA GLU A 220 -8.25 -8.47 5.49
C GLU A 220 -7.40 -7.45 6.26
N ILE A 221 -7.06 -6.32 5.64
CA ILE A 221 -6.36 -5.19 6.28
C ILE A 221 -7.10 -4.74 7.54
N LYS A 222 -8.43 -4.61 7.47
CA LYS A 222 -9.28 -4.23 8.61
C LYS A 222 -9.28 -5.29 9.72
N LYS A 223 -9.16 -6.57 9.37
CA LYS A 223 -9.14 -7.68 10.32
C LYS A 223 -7.79 -7.75 11.05
N ASN A 224 -6.69 -7.53 10.33
CA ASN A 224 -5.32 -7.70 10.83
C ASN A 224 -4.44 -6.46 10.56
N PRO A 225 -4.77 -5.27 11.10
CA PRO A 225 -4.07 -4.03 10.75
C PRO A 225 -2.59 -4.03 11.20
N SER A 226 -2.23 -4.78 12.23
CA SER A 226 -0.87 -4.79 12.79
C SER A 226 0.19 -5.38 11.87
N SER A 227 -0.18 -6.26 10.94
CA SER A 227 0.76 -6.86 9.98
C SER A 227 0.89 -6.07 8.67
N VAL A 228 0.14 -4.98 8.52
CA VAL A 228 0.04 -4.25 7.25
C VAL A 228 1.13 -3.19 7.13
N LYS A 229 1.86 -3.23 6.01
CA LYS A 229 2.91 -2.26 5.64
C LYS A 229 2.29 -0.99 5.03
N PHE A 230 1.51 -0.25 5.81
CA PHE A 230 0.80 0.96 5.33
C PHE A 230 1.71 1.99 4.66
N ALA A 231 2.90 2.20 5.24
CA ALA A 231 3.92 3.13 4.77
C ALA A 231 4.35 2.88 3.31
N GLU A 232 4.55 1.61 2.93
CA GLU A 232 5.00 1.23 1.58
C GLU A 232 3.92 1.48 0.51
N MET A 233 2.65 1.50 0.91
CA MET A 233 1.50 1.66 0.01
C MET A 233 0.94 3.09 -0.02
N ALA A 234 1.33 3.96 0.91
CA ALA A 234 0.77 5.31 1.04
C ALA A 234 0.92 6.14 -0.25
N ASN A 235 2.12 6.16 -0.84
CA ASN A 235 2.39 6.92 -2.07
C ASN A 235 1.64 6.35 -3.28
N ILE A 236 1.46 5.03 -3.34
CA ILE A 236 0.66 4.38 -4.39
C ILE A 236 -0.78 4.91 -4.32
N LEU A 237 -1.38 4.93 -3.13
CA LEU A 237 -2.73 5.45 -2.95
C LEU A 237 -2.82 6.96 -3.24
N VAL A 238 -1.82 7.76 -2.88
CA VAL A 238 -1.78 9.21 -3.21
C VAL A 238 -1.85 9.44 -4.72
N ILE A 239 -1.13 8.63 -5.50
CA ILE A 239 -1.16 8.70 -6.97
C ILE A 239 -2.57 8.37 -7.48
N HIS A 240 -3.16 7.25 -7.03
CA HIS A 240 -4.47 6.80 -7.51
C HIS A 240 -5.65 7.65 -7.00
N CYS A 241 -5.51 8.35 -5.87
CA CYS A 241 -6.48 9.37 -5.43
C CYS A 241 -6.58 10.56 -6.38
N GLN A 242 -5.62 10.74 -7.29
CA GLN A 242 -5.60 11.78 -8.31
C GLN A 242 -5.94 11.25 -9.70
N ALA A 243 -6.39 9.99 -9.81
CA ALA A 243 -6.79 9.40 -11.07
C ALA A 243 -7.94 10.18 -11.72
N ALA A 244 -7.93 10.28 -13.05
CA ALA A 244 -9.01 10.91 -13.81
C ALA A 244 -10.28 10.06 -13.85
N ASP A 245 -10.15 8.74 -13.70
CA ASP A 245 -11.26 7.80 -13.61
C ASP A 245 -11.90 7.84 -12.22
N ASP A 246 -13.20 8.10 -12.17
CA ASP A 246 -13.95 8.28 -10.92
C ASP A 246 -14.00 7.02 -10.05
N LEU A 247 -14.00 5.82 -10.66
CA LEU A 247 -14.01 4.56 -9.92
C LEU A 247 -12.64 4.33 -9.25
N ILE A 248 -11.55 4.53 -9.98
CA ILE A 248 -10.18 4.43 -9.44
C ILE A 248 -9.99 5.44 -8.31
N GLN A 249 -10.33 6.71 -8.58
CA GLN A 249 -10.21 7.79 -7.62
C GLN A 249 -11.01 7.51 -6.34
N LEU A 250 -12.29 7.13 -6.47
CA LEU A 250 -13.14 6.83 -5.32
C LEU A 250 -12.61 5.63 -4.51
N THR A 251 -12.17 4.58 -5.19
CA THR A 251 -11.64 3.37 -4.55
C THR A 251 -10.37 3.69 -3.78
N ALA A 252 -9.41 4.41 -4.39
CA ALA A 252 -8.18 4.84 -3.73
C ALA A 252 -8.46 5.78 -2.55
N MET A 253 -9.41 6.71 -2.69
CA MET A 253 -9.81 7.63 -1.62
C MET A 253 -10.43 6.87 -0.44
N CYS A 254 -11.23 5.83 -0.71
CA CYS A 254 -11.77 4.96 0.34
C CYS A 254 -10.66 4.19 1.06
N TRP A 255 -9.68 3.65 0.32
CA TRP A 255 -8.52 2.99 0.92
C TRP A 255 -7.68 3.95 1.78
N MET A 256 -7.41 5.16 1.27
CA MET A 256 -6.69 6.20 2.02
C MET A 256 -7.40 6.55 3.32
N ARG A 257 -8.73 6.66 3.30
CA ARG A 257 -9.54 6.87 4.53
C ARG A 257 -9.28 5.78 5.57
N GLU A 258 -9.36 4.51 5.15
CA GLU A 258 -9.14 3.38 6.06
C GLU A 258 -7.69 3.34 6.57
N PHE A 259 -6.71 3.67 5.72
CA PHE A 259 -5.29 3.72 6.12
C PHE A 259 -5.06 4.76 7.22
N ILE A 260 -5.63 5.97 7.06
CA ILE A 260 -5.54 7.02 8.08
C ILE A 260 -6.21 6.57 9.40
N GLN A 261 -7.35 5.87 9.32
CA GLN A 261 -8.07 5.39 10.50
C GLN A 261 -7.36 4.23 11.22
N LEU A 262 -6.77 3.31 10.48
CA LEU A 262 -6.15 2.10 11.03
C LEU A 262 -4.69 2.34 11.44
N ALA A 263 -3.90 2.98 10.59
CA ALA A 263 -2.47 3.22 10.82
C ALA A 263 -2.21 4.45 11.69
N GLY A 264 -3.20 5.35 11.78
CA GLY A 264 -3.12 6.56 12.60
C GLY A 264 -1.87 7.37 12.28
N ARG A 265 -1.06 7.63 13.31
CA ARG A 265 0.11 8.51 13.20
C ARG A 265 1.16 8.01 12.20
N VAL A 266 1.20 6.72 11.85
CA VAL A 266 2.09 6.16 10.81
C VAL A 266 1.90 6.86 9.45
N MET A 267 0.72 7.43 9.20
CA MET A 267 0.44 8.17 7.96
C MET A 267 1.00 9.60 7.93
N LEU A 268 1.44 10.17 9.06
CA LEU A 268 1.86 11.57 9.15
C LEU A 268 3.01 11.97 8.20
N PRO A 269 4.04 11.14 7.93
CA PRO A 269 5.10 11.49 7.00
C PRO A 269 4.61 11.69 5.56
N TYR A 270 3.46 11.10 5.22
CA TYR A 270 2.84 11.17 3.90
C TYR A 270 1.79 12.28 3.79
N SER A 271 1.56 13.06 4.85
CA SER A 271 0.47 14.05 4.93
C SER A 271 0.50 15.06 3.78
N SER A 272 1.67 15.53 3.37
CA SER A 272 1.79 16.47 2.25
C SER A 272 1.21 15.89 0.95
N GLY A 273 1.63 14.68 0.57
CA GLY A 273 1.09 13.97 -0.60
C GLY A 273 -0.40 13.65 -0.46
N ILE A 274 -0.84 13.24 0.73
CA ILE A 274 -2.26 12.99 1.00
C ILE A 274 -3.07 14.29 0.81
N LEU A 275 -2.60 15.42 1.33
CA LEU A 275 -3.28 16.71 1.18
C LEU A 275 -3.32 17.18 -0.27
N THR A 276 -2.24 17.01 -1.02
CA THR A 276 -2.22 17.29 -2.48
C THR A 276 -3.35 16.54 -3.20
N ALA A 277 -3.60 15.28 -2.83
CA ALA A 277 -4.65 14.48 -3.44
C ALA A 277 -6.07 14.79 -2.89
N VAL A 278 -6.20 15.03 -1.58
CA VAL A 278 -7.49 15.14 -0.89
C VAL A 278 -8.12 16.53 -1.02
N LEU A 279 -7.33 17.59 -0.88
CA LEU A 279 -7.84 18.96 -0.78
C LEU A 279 -8.61 19.42 -2.03
N PRO A 280 -8.14 19.18 -3.28
CA PRO A 280 -8.90 19.57 -4.47
C PRO A 280 -10.28 18.90 -4.56
N CYS A 281 -10.41 17.68 -4.04
CA CYS A 281 -11.65 16.90 -4.07
C CYS A 281 -12.77 17.49 -3.19
N LEU A 282 -12.44 18.36 -2.23
CA LEU A 282 -13.41 18.99 -1.33
C LEU A 282 -14.34 19.98 -2.05
N SER A 283 -13.90 20.49 -3.21
CA SER A 283 -14.63 21.45 -4.03
C SER A 283 -15.40 20.81 -5.19
N TYR A 284 -15.44 19.48 -5.27
CA TYR A 284 -16.25 18.79 -6.27
C TYR A 284 -17.75 19.13 -6.17
N ASP A 285 -18.42 19.06 -7.32
CA ASP A 285 -19.86 19.25 -7.46
C ASP A 285 -20.63 17.96 -7.12
N ASP A 286 -21.95 17.99 -7.29
CA ASP A 286 -22.82 16.85 -6.99
C ASP A 286 -22.54 15.61 -7.85
N ARG A 287 -21.87 15.75 -9.01
CA ARG A 287 -21.54 14.61 -9.87
C ARG A 287 -20.50 13.69 -9.23
N LYS A 288 -19.58 14.28 -8.47
CA LYS A 288 -18.53 13.56 -7.71
C LYS A 288 -18.76 13.59 -6.20
N LYS A 289 -20.04 13.65 -5.77
CA LYS A 289 -20.44 13.73 -4.36
C LYS A 289 -19.82 12.65 -3.47
N ASN A 290 -19.80 11.40 -3.92
CA ASN A 290 -19.22 10.30 -3.13
C ASN A 290 -17.72 10.53 -2.86
N ILE A 291 -16.97 10.99 -3.87
CA ILE A 291 -15.53 11.28 -3.72
C ILE A 291 -15.33 12.45 -2.75
N LYS A 292 -16.13 13.50 -2.89
CA LYS A 292 -16.13 14.65 -1.98
C LYS A 292 -16.40 14.27 -0.52
N GLU A 293 -17.37 13.39 -0.26
CA GLU A 293 -17.72 12.94 1.08
C GLU A 293 -16.56 12.16 1.71
N VAL A 294 -15.96 11.22 0.96
CA VAL A 294 -14.81 10.45 1.46
C VAL A 294 -13.60 11.36 1.67
N ALA A 295 -13.32 12.29 0.76
CA ALA A 295 -12.25 13.28 0.89
C ALA A 295 -12.42 14.15 2.13
N ASN A 296 -13.65 14.58 2.46
CA ASN A 296 -13.94 15.31 3.69
C ASN A 296 -13.57 14.50 4.94
N VAL A 297 -13.91 13.21 4.96
CA VAL A 297 -13.55 12.32 6.07
C VAL A 297 -12.04 12.12 6.15
N CYS A 298 -11.36 11.87 5.03
CA CYS A 298 -9.89 11.78 4.97
C CYS A 298 -9.23 13.03 5.55
N ASN A 299 -9.67 14.21 5.09
CA ASN A 299 -9.15 15.51 5.53
C ASN A 299 -9.29 15.71 7.04
N GLN A 300 -10.48 15.45 7.58
CA GLN A 300 -10.75 15.59 9.01
C GLN A 300 -10.00 14.55 9.85
N SER A 301 -9.92 13.30 9.38
CA SER A 301 -9.19 12.23 10.06
C SER A 301 -7.69 12.52 10.10
N LEU A 302 -7.11 13.00 9.00
CA LEU A 302 -5.68 13.35 8.95
C LEU A 302 -5.36 14.51 9.90
N MET A 303 -6.20 15.56 9.91
CA MET A 303 -6.02 16.71 10.80
C MET A 303 -6.02 16.31 12.28
N LYS A 304 -6.89 15.37 12.67
CA LYS A 304 -6.95 14.85 14.06
C LYS A 304 -5.71 14.11 14.52
N LEU A 305 -4.82 13.69 13.62
CA LEU A 305 -3.57 13.01 13.97
C LEU A 305 -2.47 13.97 14.43
N VAL A 306 -2.61 15.27 14.14
CA VAL A 306 -1.70 16.32 14.59
C VAL A 306 -2.05 16.68 16.03
N ILE A 307 -1.05 16.60 16.90
CA ILE A 307 -1.21 16.81 18.35
C ILE A 307 -0.18 17.84 18.85
N PRO A 308 -0.41 18.48 20.01
CA PRO A 308 0.51 19.49 20.54
C PRO A 308 1.97 19.02 20.71
N GLU A 309 2.18 17.72 20.95
CA GLU A 309 3.48 17.09 21.08
C GLU A 309 4.29 17.11 19.76
N ASP A 310 3.64 17.37 18.63
CA ASP A 310 4.33 17.57 17.35
C ASP A 310 5.11 18.88 17.30
N ASP A 311 4.86 19.82 18.22
CA ASP A 311 5.57 21.09 18.29
C ASP A 311 6.93 21.01 18.99
N GLU A 312 7.26 19.85 19.60
CA GLU A 312 8.54 19.66 20.26
C GLU A 312 9.70 19.76 19.25
N MET A 313 10.65 20.66 19.54
CA MET A 313 11.88 20.83 18.76
C MET A 313 12.78 19.60 18.94
N ASP A 314 13.39 19.12 17.85
CA ASP A 314 14.24 17.91 17.86
C ASP A 314 15.43 17.98 18.83
N GLU A 315 15.84 19.18 19.24
CA GLU A 315 16.90 19.42 20.24
C GLU A 315 16.55 18.92 21.66
N ALA A 316 15.27 18.92 22.03
CA ALA A 316 14.83 18.40 23.33
C ALA A 316 14.94 16.86 23.41
N LYS A 317 15.00 16.16 22.28
CA LYS A 317 15.13 14.70 22.22
C LYS A 317 16.58 14.24 22.30
N GLN A 318 17.54 15.03 21.78
CA GLN A 318 18.97 14.72 21.89
C GLN A 318 19.53 14.90 23.31
N SER A 319 19.02 15.88 24.07
CA SER A 319 19.44 16.13 25.46
C SER A 319 18.98 15.05 26.44
N VAL A 320 17.84 14.40 26.19
CA VAL A 320 17.35 13.26 26.99
C VAL A 320 18.16 11.98 26.72
N THR A 321 18.65 11.77 25.49
CA THR A 321 19.50 10.61 25.16
C THR A 321 20.88 10.70 25.82
N LEU A 322 21.48 11.89 25.89
CA LEU A 322 22.80 12.10 26.49
C LEU A 322 22.81 11.92 28.02
N LEU A 323 21.70 12.24 28.70
CA LEU A 323 21.58 12.05 30.15
C LEU A 323 21.42 10.57 30.57
N ALA A 324 20.93 9.72 29.66
CA ALA A 324 20.73 8.29 29.92
C ALA A 324 22.05 7.48 29.89
N GLU A 325 23.09 7.96 29.21
CA GLU A 325 24.39 7.27 29.10
C GLU A 325 25.31 7.52 30.32
N THR A 326 25.05 8.55 31.13
CA THR A 326 25.92 8.96 32.25
C THR A 326 25.76 8.18 33.56
N ASN A 327 24.85 7.21 33.67
CA ASN A 327 24.50 6.55 34.94
C ASN A 327 24.84 5.04 35.01
N SER A 328 25.99 4.65 34.47
CA SER A 328 26.53 3.28 34.62
C SER A 328 27.89 3.27 35.32
N GLU A 329 27.88 3.39 36.66
CA GLU A 329 28.98 2.89 37.50
C GLU A 329 28.50 1.68 38.31
N GLU A 330 29.25 0.58 38.22
CA GLU A 330 29.02 -0.73 38.85
C GLU A 330 29.02 -0.68 40.39
N PRO A 331 28.38 -1.68 41.05
CA PRO A 331 29.06 -2.26 42.19
C PRO A 331 29.04 -3.79 42.29
N ILE A 332 30.10 -4.23 42.98
CA ILE A 332 30.64 -5.57 43.20
C ILE A 332 29.76 -6.48 44.09
N SER A 333 29.99 -7.79 43.93
CA SER A 333 29.39 -9.02 44.45
C SER A 333 28.95 -9.17 45.94
N LYS A 334 27.84 -9.91 46.12
CA LYS A 334 27.20 -10.62 47.28
C LYS A 334 28.13 -11.57 48.10
N PRO A 335 27.74 -12.22 49.25
CA PRO A 335 26.38 -12.58 49.74
C PRO A 335 26.04 -12.59 51.28
N GLU A 336 24.75 -12.84 51.55
CA GLU A 336 24.09 -13.60 52.65
C GLU A 336 24.03 -13.12 54.12
N ALA A 337 22.81 -12.83 54.61
CA ALA A 337 22.05 -13.63 55.61
C ALA A 337 20.80 -12.86 56.14
N ALA A 338 19.65 -13.52 56.22
CA ALA A 338 18.42 -13.08 56.91
C ALA A 338 18.44 -13.58 58.40
N PRO A 339 17.54 -13.20 59.35
CA PRO A 339 16.19 -12.64 59.16
C PRO A 339 15.67 -11.60 60.20
N SER A 340 14.41 -11.17 59.96
CA SER A 340 13.38 -10.66 60.89
C SER A 340 13.46 -9.21 61.42
N GLY A 341 12.39 -8.44 61.20
CA GLY A 341 12.10 -7.18 61.89
C GLY A 341 11.47 -6.10 61.01
N GLU A 342 10.14 -6.09 60.98
CA GLU A 342 9.19 -5.00 60.65
C GLU A 342 9.69 -3.65 60.07
N SER A 343 9.20 -3.35 58.86
CA SER A 343 8.53 -2.08 58.47
C SER A 343 9.13 -0.75 58.97
N LEU A 344 9.97 -0.13 58.14
CA LEU A 344 10.12 1.34 58.06
C LEU A 344 10.30 1.79 56.59
N SER A 345 9.30 2.53 56.09
CA SER A 345 9.32 3.45 54.92
C SER A 345 9.73 2.87 53.54
N ALA A 346 8.88 2.42 52.63
CA ALA A 346 7.62 2.97 52.08
C ALA A 346 7.69 4.38 51.44
N TRP A 347 8.86 5.06 51.40
CA TRP A 347 8.95 6.45 50.90
C TRP A 347 10.15 6.76 49.98
N LEU A 348 10.63 5.76 49.24
CA LEU A 348 11.41 5.95 48.00
C LEU A 348 11.02 4.78 47.07
N GLY A 349 10.18 4.87 46.05
CA GLY A 349 9.42 5.95 45.46
C GLY A 349 8.81 5.29 44.22
N ILE A 350 7.56 4.84 44.34
CA ILE A 350 6.76 4.21 43.26
C ILE A 350 6.77 5.06 41.98
N ALA A 351 7.06 6.36 42.08
CA ALA A 351 7.27 7.27 40.96
C ALA A 351 8.38 6.83 40.01
N VAL A 352 9.55 6.37 40.49
CA VAL A 352 10.67 6.00 39.62
C VAL A 352 10.38 4.69 38.87
N LEU A 353 9.77 3.73 39.55
CA LEU A 353 9.32 2.49 38.91
C LEU A 353 8.16 2.73 37.97
N SER A 354 7.21 3.62 38.29
CA SER A 354 6.13 4.03 37.38
C SER A 354 6.68 4.72 36.13
N GLN A 355 7.72 5.56 36.28
CA GLN A 355 8.40 6.21 35.16
C GLN A 355 9.14 5.19 34.29
N LEU A 356 9.88 4.25 34.90
CA LEU A 356 10.62 3.19 34.18
C LEU A 356 9.69 2.15 33.55
N PHE A 357 8.56 1.80 34.20
CA PHE A 357 7.55 0.92 33.63
C PHE A 357 6.82 1.60 32.47
N SER A 358 6.59 2.92 32.53
CA SER A 358 6.02 3.68 31.41
C SER A 358 6.98 3.75 30.22
N ILE A 359 8.29 3.77 30.47
CA ILE A 359 9.33 3.74 29.44
C ILE A 359 9.46 2.33 28.83
N LEU A 360 9.53 1.27 29.63
CA LEU A 360 9.69 -0.11 29.14
C LEU A 360 8.41 -0.73 28.56
N CYS A 361 7.22 -0.23 28.88
CA CYS A 361 5.96 -0.69 28.29
C CYS A 361 5.53 0.10 27.04
N SER A 362 6.39 0.98 26.50
CA SER A 362 6.19 1.50 25.16
C SER A 362 6.60 0.44 24.14
N SER A 363 5.63 -0.36 23.70
CA SER A 363 5.71 -1.09 22.43
C SER A 363 6.39 -0.19 21.41
N GLU A 364 7.51 -0.62 20.82
CA GLU A 364 8.35 0.08 19.84
C GLU A 364 7.61 1.24 19.16
N ARG A 365 7.63 2.44 19.76
CA ARG A 365 7.04 3.61 19.11
C ARG A 365 8.00 4.01 18.02
N ILE A 366 7.72 3.59 16.79
CA ILE A 366 8.29 4.22 15.60
C ILE A 366 8.16 5.72 15.83
N GLN A 367 9.29 6.44 15.88
CA GLN A 367 9.28 7.90 15.97
C GLN A 367 8.74 8.43 14.65
N VAL A 368 7.42 8.62 14.58
CA VAL A 368 6.79 9.16 13.39
C VAL A 368 6.82 10.68 13.47
N THR A 369 7.49 11.30 12.50
CA THR A 369 7.64 12.76 12.41
C THR A 369 6.63 13.35 11.44
N LEU A 370 5.94 14.41 11.87
CA LEU A 370 5.13 15.24 10.99
C LEU A 370 6.03 16.01 10.01
N ASN A 371 5.85 15.81 8.71
CA ASN A 371 6.54 16.60 7.68
C ASN A 371 5.86 17.97 7.52
N LEU A 372 6.11 18.88 8.45
CA LEU A 372 5.45 20.19 8.47
C LEU A 372 5.81 21.04 7.25
N ASP A 373 7.08 21.06 6.85
CA ASP A 373 7.56 21.82 5.69
C ASP A 373 6.77 21.44 4.42
N GLY A 374 6.63 20.14 4.16
CA GLY A 374 5.88 19.65 3.00
C GLY A 374 4.38 19.95 3.09
N ILE A 375 3.79 19.90 4.29
CA ILE A 375 2.38 20.28 4.48
C ILE A 375 2.20 21.76 4.16
N VAL A 376 3.00 22.62 4.78
CA VAL A 376 2.92 24.07 4.58
C VAL A 376 3.10 24.44 3.11
N GLN A 377 4.06 23.81 2.43
CA GLN A 377 4.27 24.04 0.99
C GLN A 377 3.01 23.71 0.16
N VAL A 378 2.33 22.60 0.46
CA VAL A 378 1.09 22.21 -0.25
C VAL A 378 -0.04 23.20 0.04
N LEU A 379 -0.20 23.62 1.29
CA LEU A 379 -1.20 24.61 1.69
C LEU A 379 -0.94 25.96 1.01
N ASP A 380 0.31 26.42 1.00
CA ASP A 380 0.74 27.65 0.35
C ASP A 380 0.47 27.61 -1.16
N CYS A 381 0.84 26.52 -1.85
CA CYS A 381 0.55 26.31 -3.27
C CYS A 381 -0.96 26.42 -3.56
N HIS A 382 -1.81 25.83 -2.72
CA HIS A 382 -3.26 25.88 -2.90
C HIS A 382 -3.86 27.27 -2.65
N LEU A 383 -3.33 28.07 -1.71
CA LEU A 383 -3.76 29.47 -1.55
C LEU A 383 -3.24 30.36 -2.69
N HIS A 384 -2.10 30.01 -3.28
CA HIS A 384 -1.54 30.73 -4.42
C HIS A 384 -2.41 30.58 -5.68
N ASP A 385 -3.01 29.40 -5.87
CA ASP A 385 -3.85 29.07 -7.02
C ASP A 385 -5.24 29.73 -6.93
N THR A 386 -5.45 30.77 -7.74
CA THR A 386 -6.73 31.49 -7.83
C THR A 386 -7.85 30.67 -8.47
N SER A 387 -7.53 29.55 -9.14
CA SER A 387 -8.52 28.68 -9.80
C SER A 387 -9.10 27.61 -8.88
N ILE A 388 -8.54 27.44 -7.69
CA ILE A 388 -8.97 26.41 -6.76
C ILE A 388 -10.36 26.71 -6.18
N GLY A 389 -11.16 25.68 -5.93
CA GLY A 389 -12.51 25.87 -5.44
C GLY A 389 -12.59 26.43 -4.01
N MET A 390 -13.68 27.16 -3.73
CA MET A 390 -13.92 27.84 -2.45
C MET A 390 -13.79 26.91 -1.23
N MET A 391 -14.38 25.70 -1.29
CA MET A 391 -14.34 24.75 -0.18
C MET A 391 -12.92 24.27 0.12
N THR A 392 -12.06 24.23 -0.90
CA THR A 392 -10.66 23.85 -0.75
C THR A 392 -9.87 24.98 -0.09
N ARG A 393 -10.09 26.25 -0.49
CA ARG A 393 -9.48 27.42 0.19
C ARG A 393 -9.85 27.46 1.68
N ILE A 394 -11.13 27.26 1.99
CA ILE A 394 -11.62 27.17 3.38
C ILE A 394 -10.92 26.03 4.13
N ALA A 395 -10.77 24.86 3.50
CA ALA A 395 -10.10 23.72 4.14
C ALA A 395 -8.60 23.99 4.39
N VAL A 396 -7.92 24.67 3.47
CA VAL A 396 -6.52 25.08 3.62
C VAL A 396 -6.36 26.05 4.80
N LEU A 397 -7.22 27.05 4.91
CA LEU A 397 -7.20 28.00 6.05
C LEU A 397 -7.49 27.29 7.38
N LYS A 398 -8.42 26.32 7.40
CA LYS A 398 -8.66 25.47 8.57
C LYS A 398 -7.43 24.65 8.96
N TRP A 399 -6.66 24.15 7.99
CA TRP A 399 -5.39 23.49 8.25
C TRP A 399 -4.36 24.44 8.85
N LEU A 400 -4.16 25.61 8.26
CA LEU A 400 -3.23 26.62 8.80
C LEU A 400 -3.59 26.99 10.24
N TYR A 401 -4.87 27.31 10.50
CA TYR A 401 -5.36 27.59 11.84
C TYR A 401 -5.07 26.44 12.81
N HIS A 402 -5.37 25.19 12.41
CA HIS A 402 -5.11 24.02 13.24
C HIS A 402 -3.64 23.82 13.55
N LEU A 403 -2.76 24.01 12.56
CA LEU A 403 -1.31 23.89 12.71
C LEU A 403 -0.75 25.02 13.60
N TYR A 404 -1.27 26.25 13.53
CA TYR A 404 -0.86 27.31 14.44
C TYR A 404 -1.26 27.02 15.89
N ILE A 405 -2.41 26.39 16.13
CA ILE A 405 -2.83 25.95 17.47
C ILE A 405 -1.99 24.78 17.99
N LYS A 406 -1.74 23.77 17.14
CA LYS A 406 -1.12 22.51 17.58
C LYS A 406 0.40 22.55 17.52
N THR A 407 0.96 23.27 16.56
CA THR A 407 2.40 23.34 16.33
C THR A 407 2.89 24.79 16.21
N PRO A 408 2.60 25.67 17.19
CA PRO A 408 2.89 27.10 17.09
C PRO A 408 4.37 27.41 16.87
N ARG A 409 5.30 26.72 17.55
CA ARG A 409 6.75 26.99 17.44
C ARG A 409 7.28 26.60 16.07
N LYS A 410 6.88 25.44 15.54
CA LYS A 410 7.32 24.99 14.21
C LYS A 410 6.64 25.81 13.11
N MET A 411 5.35 26.13 13.24
CA MET A 411 4.64 26.99 12.29
C MET A 411 5.17 28.42 12.24
N PHE A 412 5.66 28.96 13.35
CA PHE A 412 6.24 30.31 13.39
C PHE A 412 7.38 30.49 12.38
N ARG A 413 8.16 29.44 12.11
CA ARG A 413 9.24 29.46 11.10
C ARG A 413 8.74 29.66 9.67
N HIS A 414 7.46 29.38 9.42
CA HIS A 414 6.82 29.54 8.12
C HIS A 414 5.99 30.82 8.02
N THR A 415 5.79 31.54 9.13
CA THR A 415 4.91 32.72 9.16
C THR A 415 5.36 33.77 8.17
N ASP A 416 6.65 34.04 8.02
CA ASP A 416 7.16 35.04 7.06
C ASP A 416 6.79 34.71 5.60
N SER A 417 6.76 33.44 5.24
CA SER A 417 6.32 32.99 3.91
C SER A 417 4.79 33.02 3.74
N LEU A 418 4.05 32.71 4.80
CA LEU A 418 2.59 32.61 4.77
C LEU A 418 1.89 33.97 4.94
N PHE A 419 2.52 34.92 5.61
CA PHE A 419 1.87 36.19 5.94
C PHE A 419 1.47 37.01 4.69
N PRO A 420 2.32 37.16 3.65
CA PRO A 420 1.94 37.88 2.43
C PRO A 420 0.75 37.24 1.70
N ILE A 421 0.70 35.90 1.66
CA ILE A 421 -0.39 35.18 0.99
C ILE A 421 -1.71 35.29 1.76
N LEU A 422 -1.67 35.25 3.10
CA LEU A 422 -2.86 35.49 3.94
C LEU A 422 -3.40 36.92 3.74
N LEU A 423 -2.54 37.95 3.76
CA LEU A 423 -2.97 39.33 3.48
C LEU A 423 -3.62 39.50 2.10
N ARG A 424 -3.15 38.75 1.09
CA ARG A 424 -3.80 38.70 -0.23
C ARG A 424 -5.16 38.01 -0.16
N THR A 425 -5.28 36.94 0.61
CA THR A 425 -6.53 36.16 0.82
C THR A 425 -7.64 37.01 1.48
N LEU A 426 -7.32 38.08 2.21
CA LEU A 426 -8.32 39.06 2.69
C LEU A 426 -9.09 39.77 1.56
N SER A 427 -8.60 39.69 0.33
CA SER A 427 -9.28 40.21 -0.88
C SER A 427 -10.01 39.12 -1.67
N ASP A 428 -10.24 37.92 -1.09
CA ASP A 428 -10.99 36.83 -1.74
C ASP A 428 -12.45 37.25 -2.01
N GLU A 429 -13.07 36.69 -3.04
CA GLU A 429 -14.46 36.99 -3.40
C GLU A 429 -15.48 36.41 -2.40
N SER A 430 -15.08 35.44 -1.57
CA SER A 430 -15.96 34.77 -0.61
C SER A 430 -15.76 35.29 0.81
N ASP A 431 -16.84 35.80 1.41
CA ASP A 431 -16.89 36.21 2.82
C ASP A 431 -16.47 35.08 3.78
N GLU A 432 -16.81 33.82 3.46
CA GLU A 432 -16.44 32.67 4.30
C GLU A 432 -14.93 32.41 4.28
N VAL A 433 -14.27 32.64 3.13
CA VAL A 433 -12.81 32.54 3.01
C VAL A 433 -12.16 33.67 3.81
N ILE A 434 -12.62 34.91 3.65
CA ILE A 434 -12.11 36.07 4.41
C ILE A 434 -12.25 35.84 5.91
N LEU A 435 -13.41 35.37 6.37
CA LEU A 435 -13.65 35.12 7.80
C LEU A 435 -12.65 34.08 8.35
N LYS A 436 -12.39 33.01 7.59
CA LYS A 436 -11.43 31.98 8.00
C LYS A 436 -9.98 32.46 7.94
N ASP A 437 -9.65 33.34 7.02
CA ASP A 437 -8.33 33.95 6.94
C ASP A 437 -8.08 34.89 8.13
N LEU A 438 -9.09 35.67 8.53
CA LEU A 438 -9.04 36.50 9.74
C LEU A 438 -8.87 35.67 11.03
N GLU A 439 -9.50 34.49 11.13
CA GLU A 439 -9.26 33.55 12.24
C GLU A 439 -7.79 33.10 12.28
N VAL A 440 -7.18 32.78 11.13
CA VAL A 440 -5.77 32.40 11.04
C VAL A 440 -4.86 33.56 11.46
N LEU A 441 -5.10 34.76 10.92
CA LEU A 441 -4.30 35.96 11.24
C LEU A 441 -4.41 36.33 12.72
N ALA A 442 -5.60 36.19 13.31
CA ALA A 442 -5.80 36.41 14.74
C ALA A 442 -5.00 35.41 15.59
N GLU A 443 -4.94 34.14 15.19
CA GLU A 443 -4.16 33.11 15.86
C GLU A 443 -2.64 33.34 15.72
N ILE A 444 -2.19 33.79 14.54
CA ILE A 444 -0.78 34.19 14.35
C ILE A 444 -0.42 35.33 15.30
N ALA A 445 -1.28 36.34 15.42
CA ALA A 445 -1.04 37.49 16.29
C ALA A 445 -1.09 37.16 17.79
N SER A 446 -1.85 36.13 18.19
CA SER A 446 -1.94 35.67 19.59
C SER A 446 -0.84 34.67 19.97
N SER A 447 -0.09 34.14 18.98
CA SER A 447 0.82 33.03 19.19
C SER A 447 1.94 33.34 20.20
N PRO A 448 2.15 32.47 21.21
CA PRO A 448 3.21 32.65 22.22
C PRO A 448 4.62 32.47 21.64
N ALA A 449 4.77 31.85 20.47
CA ALA A 449 6.07 31.62 19.83
C ALA A 449 6.78 32.93 19.42
N GLY A 450 6.02 33.98 19.11
CA GLY A 450 6.59 35.31 18.79
C GLY A 450 7.02 36.13 20.01
N GLN A 451 6.71 35.68 21.24
CA GLN A 451 7.01 36.42 22.47
C GLN A 451 8.33 35.99 23.14
N THR A 452 8.93 34.88 22.71
CA THR A 452 10.09 34.27 23.38
C THR A 452 11.46 34.85 23.00
N GLU A 453 11.56 35.73 22.00
CA GLU A 453 12.85 36.35 21.61
C GLU A 453 13.26 37.59 22.45
N GLY A 454 12.48 37.97 23.46
CA GLY A 454 12.64 39.27 24.16
C GLY A 454 13.22 39.27 25.59
N TYR A 455 13.42 38.13 26.26
CA TYR A 455 13.88 38.13 27.66
C TYR A 455 15.15 37.31 27.86
N GLY A 456 16.30 37.98 27.73
CA GLY A 456 17.54 37.56 28.39
C GLY A 456 17.41 37.65 29.92
N PRO A 457 18.22 36.91 30.70
CA PRO A 457 18.04 36.81 32.14
C PRO A 457 18.32 38.16 32.82
N SER A 458 17.34 38.54 33.64
CA SER A 458 17.28 39.72 34.50
C SER A 458 18.58 40.00 35.26
N GLU A 459 19.21 41.15 34.99
CA GLU A 459 20.05 41.83 35.98
C GLU A 459 19.20 42.85 36.75
N ALA A 460 19.48 42.92 38.04
CA ALA A 460 18.66 43.48 39.08
C ALA A 460 18.45 45.01 39.01
N ALA A 461 17.23 45.40 39.41
CA ALA A 461 16.85 46.57 40.19
C ALA A 461 17.40 47.97 39.81
N GLU A 462 16.50 48.86 39.41
CA GLU A 462 16.30 50.17 40.07
C GLU A 462 14.92 50.76 39.72
N PRO A 463 14.23 51.46 40.65
CA PRO A 463 12.91 52.03 40.40
C PRO A 463 13.06 53.47 39.87
N ARG A 464 12.56 53.76 38.67
CA ARG A 464 12.32 55.15 38.27
C ARG A 464 10.94 55.34 37.63
N SER A 465 10.19 56.20 38.32
CA SER A 465 8.94 56.84 37.99
C SER A 465 8.94 57.49 36.60
N GLY A 466 7.84 57.32 35.87
CA GLY A 466 7.52 58.12 34.69
C GLY A 466 6.30 57.57 33.96
N GLN A 467 5.10 57.99 34.38
CA GLN A 467 3.93 57.94 33.51
C GLN A 467 4.22 58.73 32.23
N VAL A 468 4.04 58.11 31.07
CA VAL A 468 3.90 58.84 29.81
C VAL A 468 2.49 58.58 29.29
N GLU A 469 1.60 59.52 29.60
CA GLU A 469 0.25 59.59 29.02
C GLU A 469 0.34 59.85 27.51
N LEU A 470 -0.41 59.08 26.73
CA LEU A 470 -0.62 59.31 25.30
C LEU A 470 -1.55 60.54 25.12
N HIS A 471 -0.98 61.62 24.59
CA HIS A 471 -1.69 62.87 24.33
C HIS A 471 -2.56 62.75 23.06
N VAL A 472 -3.89 62.74 23.23
CA VAL A 472 -4.86 62.89 22.13
C VAL A 472 -5.11 64.39 21.90
N PRO A 473 -5.09 64.92 20.66
CA PRO A 473 -5.40 66.33 20.41
C PRO A 473 -6.93 66.53 20.34
N ILE A 474 -7.45 67.35 21.25
CA ILE A 474 -8.84 67.83 21.27
C ILE A 474 -8.97 69.02 20.31
N ARG A 475 -9.92 68.95 19.38
CA ARG A 475 -10.33 70.08 18.51
C ARG A 475 -11.28 70.98 19.30
N ASN A 476 -10.84 72.19 19.63
CA ASN A 476 -11.72 73.25 20.15
C ASN A 476 -12.49 73.91 19.00
N SER A 477 -13.81 73.84 19.03
CA SER A 477 -14.68 74.84 18.39
C SER A 477 -15.77 75.24 19.39
N GLN A 478 -15.72 76.50 19.79
CA GLN A 478 -16.57 77.14 20.79
C GLN A 478 -18.04 77.17 20.36
N LEU A 479 -18.92 77.09 21.38
CA LEU A 479 -20.34 77.36 21.32
C LEU A 479 -20.64 78.82 20.93
N SER A 480 -21.74 79.03 20.20
CA SER A 480 -22.64 80.15 20.48
C SER A 480 -24.10 79.76 20.20
N SER A 481 -24.88 79.82 21.26
CA SER A 481 -26.34 79.71 21.32
C SER A 481 -27.04 80.99 20.82
N SER A 482 -28.10 80.85 20.03
CA SER A 482 -29.28 81.73 19.99
C SER A 482 -30.33 81.09 19.08
N GLY A 483 -31.49 80.66 19.60
CA GLY A 483 -32.79 81.35 19.41
C GLY A 483 -33.32 81.09 17.98
N THR A 484 -34.43 80.38 17.74
CA THR A 484 -35.78 80.34 18.35
C THR A 484 -36.46 79.05 17.95
#